data_AF-A0A6A5BV42-F1
#
_entry.id   AF-A0A6A5BV42-F1
#
_cell.length_a   1.000
_cell.length_b   1.000
_cell.length_c   1.000
_cell.angle_alpha   90.00
_cell.angle_beta   90.00
_cell.angle_gamma   90.00
#
_symmetry.space_group_name_H-M   'P 1'
#
loop_
_entity.id
_entity.type
_entity.pdbx_description
1 polymer ?
#
loop_
_entity_poly.entity_id
_entity_poly.type
_entity_poly.pdbx_seq_one_letter_code
_entity_poly.pdbx_strand_id
1 'polypeptide(L)'
;MTWITTTLRTLLGLTTVQSTSFFLGPLKCKVHQWVFFNACAVANLTFLCGLAMNSPLVMNILNLQASRIGIHAALPGMMYYGGLGLIVFPWRLDFSLIPQFSHTIMTLNVARELNETLSTGDYQNGFLGLALGLLFWLPFICWQNKYFYTHPEEAESILFQPEKRMKELQEKKN
;
A
#
# COMPACT_ATOMS: atom_id res chain seq x y z
N MET A 1 -6.29 -8.70 20.88
CA MET A 1 -6.59 -7.98 19.61
C MET A 1 -8.08 -7.74 19.54
N THR A 2 -8.53 -6.50 19.34
CA THR A 2 -9.98 -6.20 19.20
C THR A 2 -10.47 -6.63 17.82
N TRP A 3 -11.72 -7.09 17.71
CA TRP A 3 -12.35 -7.49 16.44
C TRP A 3 -12.18 -6.44 15.33
N ILE A 4 -12.30 -5.16 15.68
CA ILE A 4 -12.10 -4.02 14.76
C ILE A 4 -10.72 -4.05 14.09
N THR A 5 -9.65 -4.30 14.87
CA THR A 5 -8.28 -4.34 14.35
C THR A 5 -8.09 -5.49 13.37
N THR A 6 -8.62 -6.66 13.71
CA THR A 6 -8.57 -7.83 12.84
C THR A 6 -9.31 -7.55 11.54
N THR A 7 -10.52 -7.01 11.60
CA THR A 7 -11.31 -6.66 10.41
C THR A 7 -10.58 -5.67 9.51
N LEU A 8 -10.01 -4.59 10.07
CA LEU A 8 -9.26 -3.59 9.30
C LEU A 8 -8.03 -4.19 8.59
N ARG A 9 -7.27 -5.04 9.28
CA ARG A 9 -6.09 -5.70 8.71
C ARG A 9 -6.47 -6.71 7.63
N THR A 10 -7.56 -7.47 7.83
CA THR A 10 -8.10 -8.38 6.81
C THR A 10 -8.58 -7.64 5.58
N LEU A 11 -9.34 -6.55 5.75
CA LEU A 11 -9.77 -5.71 4.63
C LEU A 11 -8.59 -5.08 3.88
N LEU A 12 -7.54 -4.68 4.59
CA LEU A 12 -6.31 -4.19 3.97
C LEU A 12 -5.67 -5.28 3.09
N GLY A 13 -5.56 -6.51 3.60
CA GLY A 13 -5.09 -7.65 2.82
C GLY A 13 -5.94 -7.94 1.58
N LEU A 14 -7.26 -7.99 1.73
CA LEU A 14 -8.19 -8.26 0.63
C LEU A 14 -8.12 -7.18 -0.46
N THR A 15 -8.10 -5.90 -0.09
CA THR A 15 -7.98 -4.80 -1.04
C THR A 15 -6.62 -4.79 -1.74
N THR A 16 -5.55 -5.19 -1.04
CA THR A 16 -4.21 -5.34 -1.63
C THR A 16 -4.16 -6.46 -2.66
N VAL A 17 -4.75 -7.62 -2.35
CA VAL A 17 -4.87 -8.75 -3.29
C VAL A 17 -5.73 -8.38 -4.48
N GLN A 18 -6.87 -7.73 -4.26
CA GLN A 18 -7.76 -7.27 -5.33
C GLN A 18 -7.02 -6.32 -6.27
N SER A 19 -6.36 -5.29 -5.72
CA SER A 19 -5.60 -4.32 -6.51
C SER A 19 -4.47 -4.99 -7.29
N THR A 20 -3.69 -5.85 -6.63
CA THR A 20 -2.60 -6.60 -7.29
C THR A 20 -3.12 -7.47 -8.42
N SER A 21 -4.23 -8.19 -8.19
CA SER A 21 -4.85 -9.06 -9.20
C SER A 21 -5.37 -8.26 -10.38
N PHE A 22 -5.92 -7.06 -10.15
CA PHE A 22 -6.41 -6.18 -11.21
C PHE A 22 -5.29 -5.68 -12.15
N PHE A 23 -4.16 -5.26 -11.57
CA PHE A 23 -3.03 -4.77 -12.35
C PHE A 23 -2.29 -5.89 -13.10
N LEU A 24 -2.02 -7.02 -12.45
CA LEU A 24 -1.26 -8.12 -13.07
C LEU A 24 -2.14 -9.00 -13.98
N GLY A 25 -3.43 -9.13 -13.66
CA GLY A 25 -4.39 -9.96 -14.37
C GLY A 25 -4.99 -9.24 -15.58
N PRO A 26 -6.09 -8.47 -15.41
CA PRO A 26 -6.74 -7.72 -16.47
C PRO A 26 -5.83 -6.73 -17.21
N LEU A 27 -5.07 -5.88 -16.50
CA LEU A 27 -4.23 -4.86 -17.15
C LEU A 27 -2.90 -5.40 -17.69
N LYS A 28 -2.54 -6.64 -17.37
CA LYS A 28 -1.29 -7.29 -17.79
C LYS A 28 -0.05 -6.41 -17.56
N CYS A 29 -0.02 -5.68 -16.46
CA CYS A 29 1.14 -4.87 -16.08
C CYS A 29 2.34 -5.80 -15.83
N LYS A 30 3.52 -5.38 -16.28
CA LYS A 30 4.78 -6.02 -15.87
C LYS A 30 5.03 -5.74 -14.38
N VAL A 31 5.87 -6.54 -13.74
CA VAL A 31 6.16 -6.39 -12.30
C VAL A 31 6.66 -4.98 -11.95
N HIS A 32 7.56 -4.39 -12.75
CA HIS A 32 8.02 -3.02 -12.51
C HIS A 32 6.91 -1.97 -12.68
N GLN A 33 6.04 -2.13 -13.69
CA GLN A 33 4.87 -1.26 -13.87
C GLN A 33 3.93 -1.37 -12.67
N TRP A 34 3.72 -2.59 -12.16
CA TRP A 34 2.94 -2.81 -10.95
C TRP A 34 3.56 -2.11 -9.73
N VAL A 35 4.88 -2.19 -9.54
CA VAL A 35 5.55 -1.49 -8.42
C VAL A 35 5.31 0.02 -8.46
N PHE A 36 5.39 0.66 -9.63
CA PHE A 36 5.29 2.12 -9.75
C PHE A 36 3.86 2.64 -9.89
N PHE A 37 2.99 1.93 -10.61
CA PHE A 37 1.59 2.34 -10.81
C PHE A 37 0.62 1.78 -9.76
N ASN A 38 1.04 0.79 -8.96
CA ASN A 38 0.29 0.26 -7.82
C ASN A 38 1.07 0.43 -6.51
N ALA A 39 1.66 1.61 -6.32
CA ALA A 39 2.48 1.93 -5.15
C ALA A 39 1.71 1.81 -3.81
N CYS A 40 0.38 1.99 -3.82
CA CYS A 40 -0.47 1.75 -2.65
C CYS A 40 -0.42 0.28 -2.21
N ALA A 41 -0.44 -0.68 -3.16
CA ALA A 41 -0.29 -2.09 -2.83
C ALA A 41 1.11 -2.40 -2.28
N VAL A 42 2.16 -1.73 -2.78
CA VAL A 42 3.52 -1.84 -2.22
C VAL A 42 3.53 -1.38 -0.76
N ALA A 43 2.93 -0.22 -0.45
CA ALA A 43 2.80 0.27 0.92
C ALA A 43 2.02 -0.71 1.80
N ASN A 44 0.87 -1.21 1.34
CA ASN A 44 0.10 -2.20 2.10
C ASN A 44 0.88 -3.48 2.36
N LEU A 45 1.62 -3.99 1.37
CA LEU A 45 2.43 -5.19 1.53
C LEU A 45 3.54 -4.97 2.56
N THR A 46 4.25 -3.86 2.54
CA THR A 46 5.27 -3.57 3.57
C THR A 46 4.66 -3.53 4.97
N PHE A 47 3.47 -2.94 5.11
CA PHE A 47 2.75 -2.87 6.38
C PHE A 47 2.29 -4.26 6.85
N LEU A 48 1.68 -5.05 5.96
CA LEU A 48 1.27 -6.43 6.24
C LEU A 48 2.46 -7.33 6.56
N CYS A 49 3.60 -7.15 5.88
CA CYS A 49 4.85 -7.82 6.21
C CYS A 49 5.34 -7.44 7.60
N GLY A 50 5.32 -6.15 7.97
CA GLY A 50 5.64 -5.70 9.33
C GLY A 50 4.75 -6.34 10.40
N LEU A 51 3.43 -6.43 10.13
CA LEU A 51 2.47 -7.12 11.00
C LEU A 51 2.75 -8.63 11.10
N ALA A 52 3.06 -9.28 9.98
CA ALA A 52 3.36 -10.71 9.93
C ALA A 52 4.66 -11.05 10.66
N MET A 53 5.72 -10.23 10.48
CA MET A 53 7.00 -10.39 11.16
C MET A 53 6.88 -10.23 12.67
N ASN A 54 5.97 -9.37 13.14
CA ASN A 54 5.68 -9.19 14.57
C ASN A 54 4.61 -10.18 15.10
N SER A 55 4.25 -11.21 14.34
CA SER A 55 3.30 -12.23 14.79
C SER A 55 3.99 -13.26 15.70
N PRO A 56 3.30 -13.78 16.75
CA PRO A 56 3.89 -14.78 17.64
C PRO A 56 4.41 -16.01 16.91
N LEU A 57 3.72 -16.44 15.86
CA LEU A 57 4.12 -17.57 15.03
C LEU A 57 5.48 -17.32 14.36
N VAL A 58 5.65 -16.20 13.67
CA VAL A 58 6.88 -15.88 12.95
C VAL A 58 8.03 -15.60 13.91
N MET A 59 7.77 -14.88 15.01
CA MET A 59 8.79 -14.63 16.03
C MET A 59 9.31 -15.92 16.65
N ASN A 60 8.45 -16.89 16.93
CA ASN A 60 8.85 -18.19 17.47
C ASN A 60 9.66 -19.01 16.45
N ILE A 61 9.26 -19.02 15.18
CA ILE A 61 9.96 -19.75 14.12
C ILE A 61 11.35 -19.14 13.86
N LEU A 62 11.45 -17.82 13.84
CA LEU A 62 12.67 -17.09 13.50
C LEU A 62 13.53 -16.71 14.71
N ASN A 63 13.11 -17.09 15.92
CA ASN A 63 13.74 -16.73 17.19
C ASN A 63 14.01 -15.22 17.31
N LEU A 64 13.03 -14.41 16.89
CA LEU A 64 13.11 -12.94 16.90
C LEU A 64 12.53 -12.37 18.18
N GLN A 65 13.12 -11.29 18.68
CA GLN A 65 12.51 -10.48 19.73
C GLN A 65 11.37 -9.63 19.16
N ALA A 66 10.33 -9.43 19.95
CA ALA A 66 9.20 -8.59 19.58
C ALA A 66 9.66 -7.15 19.33
N SER A 67 9.37 -6.63 18.14
CA SER A 67 9.69 -5.26 17.75
C SER A 67 8.66 -4.73 16.77
N ARG A 68 8.13 -3.53 17.06
CA ARG A 68 7.18 -2.84 16.19
C ARG A 68 7.86 -1.93 15.16
N ILE A 69 9.19 -1.91 15.11
CA ILE A 69 9.98 -1.07 14.18
C ILE A 69 9.53 -1.28 12.72
N GLY A 70 9.34 -2.53 12.29
CA GLY A 70 8.92 -2.85 10.92
C GLY A 70 7.53 -2.32 10.58
N ILE A 71 6.59 -2.37 11.53
CA ILE A 71 5.24 -1.79 11.36
C ILE A 71 5.35 -0.27 11.20
N HIS A 72 6.16 0.38 12.06
CA HIS A 72 6.38 1.82 12.02
C HIS A 72 7.15 2.29 10.77
N ALA A 73 8.04 1.46 10.22
CA ALA A 73 8.75 1.76 8.97
C ALA A 73 7.85 1.75 7.73
N ALA A 74 6.72 1.04 7.77
CA ALA A 74 5.72 1.07 6.70
C ALA A 74 4.79 2.30 6.77
N LEU A 75 4.68 2.95 7.93
CA LEU A 75 3.73 4.05 8.14
C LEU A 75 3.94 5.25 7.21
N PRO A 76 5.17 5.71 6.87
CA PRO A 76 5.33 6.84 5.96
C PRO A 76 4.71 6.59 4.58
N GLY A 77 4.93 5.40 4.01
CA GLY A 77 4.29 5.00 2.74
C GLY A 77 2.77 4.90 2.86
N MET A 78 2.27 4.31 3.95
CA MET A 78 0.83 4.19 4.20
C MET A 78 0.15 5.56 4.37
N MET A 79 0.81 6.51 5.03
CA MET A 79 0.33 7.89 5.20
C MET A 79 0.32 8.65 3.87
N TYR A 80 1.40 8.54 3.09
CA TYR A 80 1.51 9.21 1.81
C TYR A 80 0.50 8.66 0.80
N TYR A 81 0.53 7.36 0.54
CA TYR A 81 -0.35 6.76 -0.47
C TYR A 81 -1.79 6.66 0.02
N GLY A 82 -2.04 6.23 1.26
CA GLY A 82 -3.40 6.13 1.80
C GLY A 82 -4.00 7.49 2.12
N GLY A 83 -3.45 8.16 3.13
CA GLY A 83 -3.99 9.41 3.69
C GLY A 83 -3.96 10.58 2.72
N LEU A 84 -2.78 10.93 2.18
CA LEU A 84 -2.70 12.02 1.20
C LEU A 84 -3.37 11.63 -0.13
N GLY A 85 -3.31 10.36 -0.54
CA GLY A 85 -4.01 9.89 -1.74
C GLY A 85 -5.52 10.13 -1.70
N LEU A 86 -6.18 9.99 -0.54
CA LEU A 86 -7.61 10.34 -0.38
C LEU A 86 -7.91 11.81 -0.68
N ILE A 87 -6.96 12.71 -0.44
CA ILE A 87 -7.16 14.16 -0.54
C ILE A 87 -6.71 14.67 -1.91
N VAL A 88 -5.61 14.14 -2.44
CA VAL A 88 -4.92 14.67 -3.62
C VAL A 88 -5.47 14.10 -4.92
N PHE A 89 -5.97 12.87 -4.94
CA PHE A 89 -6.41 12.26 -6.18
C PHE A 89 -7.78 12.80 -6.63
N PRO A 90 -7.95 13.15 -7.92
CA PRO A 90 -9.22 13.66 -8.45
C PRO A 90 -10.19 12.50 -8.66
N TRP A 91 -10.78 12.04 -7.57
CA TRP A 91 -11.70 10.91 -7.59
C TRP A 91 -12.94 11.19 -8.44
N ARG A 92 -13.20 10.34 -9.43
CA ARG A 92 -14.45 10.33 -10.19
C ARG A 92 -15.42 9.29 -9.61
N LEU A 93 -16.67 9.69 -9.37
CA LEU A 93 -17.67 8.90 -8.65
C LEU A 93 -17.97 7.52 -9.28
N ASP A 94 -17.76 7.39 -10.59
CA ASP A 94 -18.09 6.22 -11.41
C ASP A 94 -17.04 5.10 -11.33
N PHE A 95 -15.75 5.43 -11.39
CA PHE A 95 -14.66 4.43 -11.45
C PHE A 95 -13.75 4.39 -10.22
N SER A 96 -13.88 5.36 -9.32
CA SER A 96 -12.92 5.53 -8.23
C SER A 96 -13.35 4.94 -6.89
N LEU A 97 -14.51 4.28 -6.81
CA LEU A 97 -15.08 3.85 -5.53
C LEU A 97 -14.25 2.74 -4.85
N ILE A 98 -13.77 1.76 -5.62
CA ILE A 98 -12.90 0.68 -5.11
C ILE A 98 -11.55 1.26 -4.62
N PRO A 99 -10.81 2.06 -5.43
CA PRO A 99 -9.61 2.75 -4.95
C PRO A 99 -9.86 3.62 -3.70
N GLN A 100 -10.89 4.45 -3.67
CA GLN A 100 -11.22 5.29 -2.50
C GLN A 100 -11.46 4.46 -1.24
N PHE A 101 -12.20 3.36 -1.36
CA PHE A 101 -12.42 2.45 -0.24
C PHE A 101 -11.09 1.85 0.25
N SER A 102 -10.22 1.40 -0.65
CA SER A 102 -8.91 0.86 -0.28
C SER A 102 -8.06 1.89 0.47
N HIS A 103 -8.00 3.13 -0.02
CA HIS A 103 -7.27 4.22 0.63
C HIS A 103 -7.87 4.62 2.00
N THR A 104 -9.19 4.50 2.16
CA THR A 104 -9.87 4.68 3.44
C THR A 104 -9.42 3.61 4.44
N ILE A 105 -9.38 2.34 4.03
CA ILE A 105 -8.88 1.25 4.86
C ILE A 105 -7.40 1.43 5.22
N MET A 106 -6.56 1.90 4.30
CA MET A 106 -5.16 2.26 4.59
C MET A 106 -5.07 3.31 5.69
N THR A 107 -5.83 4.40 5.55
CA THR A 107 -5.83 5.53 6.49
C THR A 107 -6.32 5.10 7.88
N LEU A 108 -7.36 4.27 7.95
CA LEU A 108 -7.86 3.72 9.22
C LEU A 108 -6.83 2.80 9.89
N ASN A 109 -6.06 2.01 9.13
CA ASN A 109 -4.97 1.20 9.69
C ASN A 109 -3.85 2.08 10.25
N VAL A 110 -3.48 3.17 9.55
CA VAL A 110 -2.52 4.16 10.08
C VAL A 110 -3.02 4.76 11.38
N ALA A 111 -4.25 5.27 11.40
CA ALA A 111 -4.83 5.89 12.60
C ALA A 111 -4.87 4.89 13.77
N ARG A 112 -5.19 3.62 13.50
CA ARG A 112 -5.18 2.58 14.52
C ARG A 112 -3.78 2.33 15.09
N GLU A 113 -2.77 2.20 14.25
CA GLU A 113 -1.39 1.95 14.73
C GLU A 113 -0.82 3.15 15.49
N LEU A 114 -1.10 4.37 15.04
CA LEU A 114 -0.72 5.58 15.78
C LEU A 114 -1.38 5.58 17.16
N ASN A 115 -2.69 5.33 17.24
CA ASN A 115 -3.39 5.24 18.52
C ASN A 115 -2.80 4.16 19.42
N GLU A 116 -2.47 2.99 18.88
CA GLU A 116 -1.84 1.90 19.64
C GLU A 116 -0.47 2.31 20.18
N THR A 117 0.38 2.95 19.37
CA THR A 117 1.69 3.48 19.81
C THR A 117 1.55 4.53 20.91
N LEU A 118 0.64 5.50 20.75
CA LEU A 118 0.39 6.51 21.77
C LEU A 118 -0.12 5.89 23.07
N SER A 119 -1.05 4.93 22.98
CA SER A 119 -1.65 4.29 24.17
C SER A 119 -0.69 3.37 24.93
N THR A 120 0.30 2.79 24.26
CA THR A 120 1.26 1.85 24.84
C THR A 120 2.59 2.51 25.21
N GLY A 121 2.80 3.78 24.81
CA GLY A 121 4.05 4.50 25.05
C GLY A 121 5.23 3.97 24.23
N ASP A 122 4.97 3.30 23.10
CA ASP A 122 5.99 2.64 22.26
C ASP A 122 6.75 3.63 21.36
N TYR A 123 7.23 4.74 21.95
CA TYR A 123 7.81 5.86 21.22
C TYR A 123 9.17 5.54 20.61
N GLN A 124 9.96 4.67 21.24
CA GLN A 124 11.29 4.32 20.75
C GLN A 124 11.20 3.51 19.44
N ASN A 125 10.37 2.48 19.39
CA ASN A 125 10.13 1.74 18.14
C ASN A 125 9.43 2.64 17.11
N GLY A 126 8.53 3.51 17.56
CA GLY A 126 7.90 4.54 16.72
C GLY A 126 8.93 5.43 16.03
N PHE A 127 9.83 6.05 16.79
CA PHE A 127 10.87 6.94 16.27
C PHE A 127 11.82 6.22 15.31
N LEU A 128 12.39 5.08 15.73
CA LEU A 128 13.34 4.33 14.91
C LEU A 128 12.68 3.80 13.63
N GLY A 129 11.48 3.24 13.74
CA GLY A 129 10.73 2.76 12.60
C GLY A 129 10.39 3.87 11.61
N LEU A 130 9.86 5.01 12.09
CA LEU A 130 9.57 6.15 11.21
C LEU A 130 10.83 6.68 10.53
N ALA A 131 11.95 6.80 11.24
CA ALA A 131 13.22 7.25 10.66
C ALA A 131 13.70 6.31 9.54
N LEU A 132 13.72 5.00 9.80
CA LEU A 132 14.06 3.98 8.80
C LEU A 132 13.08 3.97 7.63
N GLY A 133 11.79 4.10 7.92
CA GLY A 133 10.74 4.21 6.92
C GLY A 133 10.95 5.41 6.00
N LEU A 134 11.26 6.59 6.54
CA LEU A 134 11.52 7.78 5.73
C LEU A 134 12.74 7.62 4.82
N LEU A 135 13.82 6.99 5.32
CA LEU A 135 15.00 6.70 4.51
C LEU A 135 14.69 5.82 3.29
N PHE A 136 13.69 4.93 3.39
CA PHE A 136 13.25 4.10 2.28
C PHE A 136 12.19 4.77 1.40
N TRP A 137 11.12 5.29 2.02
CA TRP A 137 9.95 5.81 1.33
C TRP A 137 10.23 7.09 0.56
N LEU A 138 11.08 7.99 1.06
CA LEU A 138 11.38 9.22 0.35
C LEU A 138 12.07 8.95 -1.01
N PRO A 139 13.17 8.16 -1.09
CA PRO A 139 13.73 7.75 -2.37
C PRO A 139 12.74 6.99 -3.27
N PHE A 140 11.95 6.09 -2.69
CA PHE A 140 10.96 5.33 -3.44
C PHE A 140 9.90 6.23 -4.09
N ILE A 141 9.33 7.18 -3.36
CA ILE A 141 8.36 8.14 -3.87
C ILE A 141 8.99 9.00 -4.98
N CYS A 142 10.21 9.48 -4.79
CA CYS A 142 10.94 10.22 -5.82
C CYS A 142 11.14 9.39 -7.10
N TRP A 143 11.52 8.11 -6.97
CA TRP A 143 11.65 7.21 -8.10
C TRP A 143 10.30 7.00 -8.77
N GLN A 144 9.27 6.67 -8.01
CA GLN A 144 7.93 6.41 -8.51
C GLN A 144 7.38 7.62 -9.28
N ASN A 145 7.54 8.83 -8.74
CA ASN A 145 7.17 10.06 -9.45
C ASN A 145 8.00 10.25 -10.72
N LYS A 146 9.32 10.04 -10.69
CA LYS A 146 10.17 10.10 -11.88
C LYS A 146 9.69 9.11 -12.95
N TYR A 147 9.40 7.87 -12.57
CA TYR A 147 8.90 6.85 -13.49
C TYR A 147 7.58 7.29 -14.15
N PHE A 148 6.69 7.88 -13.36
CA PHE A 148 5.42 8.44 -13.84
C PHE A 148 5.62 9.52 -14.89
N TYR A 149 6.54 10.47 -14.64
CA TYR A 149 6.82 11.57 -15.56
C TYR A 149 7.56 11.14 -16.83
N THR A 150 8.39 10.09 -16.76
CA THR A 150 9.15 9.62 -17.93
C THR A 150 8.41 8.60 -18.78
N HIS A 151 7.25 8.07 -18.33
CA HIS A 151 6.42 7.12 -19.07
C HIS A 151 4.95 7.56 -19.09
N PRO A 152 4.63 8.76 -19.59
CA PRO A 152 3.28 9.31 -19.57
C PRO A 152 2.27 8.45 -20.36
N GLU A 153 2.71 7.79 -21.43
CA GLU A 153 1.87 6.86 -22.21
C GLU A 153 1.49 5.61 -21.42
N GLU A 154 2.38 5.11 -20.57
CA GLU A 154 2.06 3.98 -19.68
C GLU A 154 1.08 4.42 -18.58
N ALA A 155 1.31 5.61 -18.00
CA ALA A 155 0.42 6.19 -17.00
C ALA A 155 -1.00 6.38 -17.56
N GLU A 156 -1.13 6.94 -18.76
CA GLU A 156 -2.40 7.11 -19.46
C GLU A 156 -3.10 5.77 -19.68
N SER A 157 -2.38 4.78 -20.20
CA SER A 157 -2.92 3.45 -20.49
C SER A 157 -3.36 2.68 -19.24
N ILE A 158 -2.61 2.80 -18.13
CA ILE A 158 -2.80 1.95 -16.94
C ILE A 158 -3.71 2.61 -15.92
N LEU A 159 -3.54 3.90 -15.61
CA LEU A 159 -4.28 4.58 -14.55
C LEU A 159 -5.50 5.35 -15.06
N PHE A 160 -5.36 6.04 -16.20
CA PHE A 160 -6.39 6.97 -16.68
C PHE A 160 -7.36 6.33 -17.68
N GLN A 161 -6.90 5.35 -18.47
CA GLN A 161 -7.71 4.62 -19.46
C GLN A 161 -7.61 3.09 -19.34
N PRO A 162 -7.80 2.51 -18.13
CA PRO A 162 -7.62 1.06 -17.92
C PRO A 162 -8.55 0.21 -18.80
N GLU A 163 -9.78 0.66 -19.06
CA GLU A 163 -10.74 -0.07 -19.91
C GLU A 163 -10.28 -0.19 -21.35
N LYS A 164 -9.75 0.90 -21.91
CA LYS A 164 -9.26 0.93 -23.28
C LYS A 164 -8.10 -0.06 -23.43
N ARG A 165 -7.17 -0.05 -22.48
CA ARG A 165 -6.07 -1.02 -22.42
C ARG A 165 -6.58 -2.47 -22.34
N MET A 166 -7.58 -2.75 -21.50
CA MET A 166 -8.16 -4.09 -21.40
C MET A 166 -8.78 -4.55 -22.73
N LYS A 167 -9.51 -3.67 -23.44
CA LYS A 167 -10.08 -3.97 -24.76
C LYS A 167 -8.98 -4.26 -25.79
N GLU A 168 -7.97 -3.41 -25.89
CA GLU A 168 -6.83 -3.62 -26.80
C GLU A 168 -6.09 -4.94 -26.53
N LEU A 169 -5.96 -5.35 -25.27
CA LEU A 169 -5.34 -6.62 -24.89
C LEU A 169 -6.22 -7.84 -25.20
N GLN A 170 -7.55 -7.68 -25.20
CA GLN A 170 -8.48 -8.73 -25.60
C GLN A 170 -8.47 -8.92 -27.13
N GLU A 171 -8.45 -7.82 -27.89
CA GLU A 171 -8.40 -7.84 -29.35
C GLU A 171 -7.11 -8.48 -29.87
N LYS A 172 -5.96 -8.24 -29.23
CA LYS A 172 -4.66 -8.86 -29.60
C LYS A 172 -4.57 -10.36 -29.33
N LYS A 173 -5.55 -10.95 -28.63
CA LYS A 173 -5.58 -12.39 -28.33
C LYS A 173 -6.45 -13.20 -29.30
N ASN A 174 -7.26 -12.53 -30.11
CA ASN A 174 -8.11 -13.12 -31.14
C ASN A 174 -7.41 -13.03 -32.50
#